data_AF-A0A951VLE1-F1
#
_entry.id   AF-A0A951VLE1-F1
#
_cell.length_a   1.000
_cell.length_b   1.000
_cell.length_c   1.000
_cell.angle_alpha   90.00
_cell.angle_beta   90.00
_cell.angle_gamma   90.00
#
_symmetry.space_group_name_H-M   'P 1'
#
loop_
_entity.id
_entity.type
_entity.pdbx_description
1 polymer ?
#
loop_
_entity_poly.entity_id
_entity_poly.type
_entity_poly.pdbx_seq_one_letter_code
_entity_poly.pdbx_strand_id
1 'polypeptide(L)'
;MKTLKFVATLMVCISTTVVFAQTTPKNNSEKRENLKQEHAEMQERLQLTPEQQEKIKEIRKNNQAEMKAIKEANKNADKATQREAMLKQKEKNNEQIKSVLNETQKAEFDKIKAEKRAEHAGKHKKGKK
;
A
#
# COMPACT_ATOMS: atom_id res chain seq x y z
N MET A 1 -3.58 -16.56 -75.02
CA MET A 1 -2.78 -16.45 -73.79
C MET A 1 -1.81 -15.27 -73.89
N LYS A 2 -2.20 -14.08 -73.40
CA LYS A 2 -1.32 -12.93 -73.09
C LYS A 2 -2.06 -12.03 -72.09
N THR A 3 -1.85 -12.20 -70.79
CA THR A 3 -2.42 -11.29 -69.77
C THR A 3 -1.39 -10.24 -69.40
N LEU A 4 -1.78 -8.98 -69.63
CA LEU A 4 -0.99 -7.77 -69.54
C LEU A 4 -1.19 -7.11 -68.16
N LYS A 5 -0.05 -6.70 -67.59
CA LYS A 5 0.30 -5.81 -66.46
C LYS A 5 -0.77 -5.02 -65.67
N PHE A 6 -0.59 -5.09 -64.34
CA PHE A 6 -0.73 -4.08 -63.27
C PHE A 6 -1.41 -2.72 -63.56
N VAL A 7 -2.42 -2.37 -62.76
CA VAL A 7 -2.67 -1.01 -62.23
C VAL A 7 -3.28 -1.09 -60.82
N ALA A 8 -2.71 -0.33 -59.91
CA ALA A 8 -3.12 -0.12 -58.52
C ALA A 8 -4.12 1.05 -58.38
N THR A 9 -5.05 0.98 -57.42
CA THR A 9 -5.79 2.11 -56.78
C THR A 9 -6.56 1.50 -55.59
N LEU A 10 -6.15 1.66 -54.32
CA LEU A 10 -6.29 2.79 -53.38
C LEU A 10 -7.63 2.77 -52.58
N MET A 11 -7.48 2.75 -51.24
CA MET A 11 -8.42 3.15 -50.16
C MET A 11 -9.70 2.34 -49.93
N VAL A 12 -9.92 1.83 -48.71
CA VAL A 12 -10.56 2.55 -47.59
C VAL A 12 -10.34 1.78 -46.27
N CYS A 13 -9.90 2.53 -45.26
CA CYS A 13 -9.71 2.13 -43.87
C CYS A 13 -11.03 1.79 -43.17
N ILE A 14 -11.05 0.75 -42.32
CA ILE A 14 -11.74 0.84 -41.02
C ILE A 14 -10.88 0.14 -39.96
N SER A 15 -10.29 0.99 -39.13
CA SER A 15 -9.68 0.69 -37.85
C SER A 15 -10.73 0.32 -36.81
N THR A 16 -10.63 -0.86 -36.21
CA THR A 16 -11.19 -1.15 -34.88
C THR A 16 -10.12 -1.75 -33.98
N THR A 17 -9.37 -0.81 -33.40
CA THR A 17 -8.98 -0.78 -31.99
C THR A 17 -8.70 -2.13 -31.31
N VAL A 18 -7.44 -2.53 -31.34
CA VAL A 18 -6.85 -3.26 -30.21
C VAL A 18 -6.87 -2.34 -28.99
N VAL A 19 -7.93 -2.43 -28.19
CA VAL A 19 -7.92 -1.91 -26.81
C VAL A 19 -7.07 -2.88 -25.99
N PHE A 20 -5.75 -2.71 -26.05
CA PHE A 20 -4.92 -3.11 -24.93
C PHE A 20 -5.33 -2.22 -23.76
N ALA A 21 -6.12 -2.77 -22.85
CA ALA A 21 -6.36 -2.17 -21.54
C ALA A 21 -5.00 -1.97 -20.87
N GLN A 22 -4.42 -0.77 -21.03
CA GLN A 22 -3.23 -0.36 -20.30
C GLN A 22 -3.62 -0.26 -18.83
N THR A 23 -3.43 -1.34 -18.07
CA THR A 23 -3.29 -1.29 -16.62
C THR A 23 -2.12 -0.36 -16.32
N THR A 24 -2.44 0.91 -16.07
CA THR A 24 -1.44 1.95 -15.85
C THR A 24 -0.72 1.66 -14.52
N PRO A 25 0.62 1.49 -14.48
CA PRO A 25 1.37 1.23 -13.25
C PRO A 25 1.57 2.50 -12.38
N LYS A 26 0.75 3.54 -12.58
CA LYS A 26 0.90 4.86 -11.95
C LYS A 26 0.69 4.85 -10.44
N ASN A 27 -0.07 3.89 -9.90
CA ASN A 27 -0.39 3.81 -8.47
C ASN A 27 0.73 3.23 -7.59
N ASN A 28 1.72 2.53 -8.15
CA ASN A 28 2.72 1.83 -7.33
C ASN A 28 3.90 2.72 -6.90
N SER A 29 4.27 3.73 -7.69
CA SER A 29 5.33 4.70 -7.34
C SER A 29 4.87 5.64 -6.23
N GLU A 30 3.71 6.26 -6.40
CA GLU A 30 3.09 7.17 -5.41
C GLU A 30 2.86 6.45 -4.07
N LYS A 31 2.38 5.20 -4.10
CA LYS A 31 2.23 4.38 -2.89
C LYS A 31 3.55 4.12 -2.18
N ARG A 32 4.63 3.87 -2.92
CA ARG A 32 5.97 3.67 -2.33
C ARG A 32 6.52 4.96 -1.74
N GLU A 33 6.27 6.08 -2.39
CA GLU A 33 6.67 7.40 -1.91
C GLU A 33 5.94 7.77 -0.62
N ASN A 34 4.62 7.59 -0.58
CA ASN A 34 3.83 7.82 0.63
C ASN A 34 4.30 6.93 1.81
N LEU A 35 4.62 5.66 1.56
CA LEU A 35 5.17 4.78 2.60
C LEU A 35 6.54 5.23 3.10
N LYS A 36 7.39 5.78 2.22
CA LYS A 36 8.68 6.35 2.61
C LYS A 36 8.48 7.62 3.43
N GLN A 37 7.55 8.50 3.04
CA GLN A 37 7.23 9.71 3.77
C GLN A 37 6.68 9.40 5.16
N GLU A 38 5.71 8.49 5.29
CA GLU A 38 5.19 8.06 6.58
C GLU A 38 6.26 7.45 7.49
N HIS A 39 7.24 6.75 6.89
CA HIS A 39 8.36 6.18 7.62
C HIS A 39 9.30 7.29 8.13
N ALA A 40 9.63 8.25 7.27
CA ALA A 40 10.49 9.37 7.60
C ALA A 40 9.88 10.24 8.71
N GLU A 41 8.58 10.58 8.59
CA GLU A 41 7.87 11.37 9.61
C GLU A 41 7.89 10.68 10.98
N MET A 42 7.68 9.35 11.02
CA MET A 42 7.74 8.61 12.29
C MET A 42 9.16 8.60 12.87
N GLN A 43 10.19 8.45 12.03
CA GLN A 43 11.58 8.49 12.50
C GLN A 43 11.95 9.85 13.08
N GLU A 44 11.54 10.92 12.41
CA GLU A 44 11.79 12.30 12.83
C GLU A 44 11.09 12.61 14.15
N ARG A 45 9.80 12.31 14.25
CA ARG A 45 9.00 12.61 15.46
C ARG A 45 9.43 11.79 16.67
N LEU A 46 9.82 10.53 16.47
CA LEU A 46 10.25 9.65 17.56
C LEU A 46 11.75 9.78 17.87
N GLN A 47 12.51 10.55 17.08
CA GLN A 47 13.96 10.71 17.24
C GLN A 47 14.67 9.37 17.44
N LEU A 48 14.36 8.39 16.58
CA LEU A 48 14.82 7.01 16.76
C LEU A 48 16.34 6.90 16.63
N THR A 49 16.98 6.20 17.56
CA THR A 49 18.41 5.87 17.46
C THR A 49 18.66 4.90 16.29
N PRO A 50 19.89 4.81 15.75
CA PRO A 50 20.20 3.86 14.68
C PRO A 50 19.80 2.42 15.03
N GLU A 51 20.07 1.98 16.26
CA GLU A 51 19.70 0.64 16.74
C GLU A 51 18.18 0.42 16.76
N GLN A 52 17.41 1.41 17.22
CA GLN A 52 15.95 1.35 17.21
C GLN A 52 15.40 1.29 15.77
N GLN A 53 16.01 2.03 14.85
CA GLN A 53 15.62 2.03 13.44
C GLN A 53 15.83 0.65 12.80
N GLU A 54 16.95 -0.01 13.07
CA GLU A 54 17.23 -1.36 12.59
C GLU A 54 16.22 -2.38 13.13
N LYS A 55 15.97 -2.37 14.44
CA LYS A 55 14.96 -3.25 15.07
C LYS A 55 13.56 -3.02 14.49
N ILE A 56 13.15 -1.77 14.30
CA ILE A 56 11.84 -1.43 13.72
C ILE A 56 11.76 -1.88 12.25
N LYS A 57 12.84 -1.75 11.49
CA LYS A 57 12.91 -2.22 10.10
C LYS A 57 12.73 -3.74 10.02
N GLU A 58 13.35 -4.49 10.93
CA GLU A 58 13.17 -5.94 11.03
C GLU A 58 11.74 -6.32 11.42
N ILE A 59 11.19 -5.68 12.46
CA ILE A 59 9.78 -5.88 12.88
C ILE A 59 8.84 -5.65 11.69
N ARG A 60 9.04 -4.56 10.93
CA ARG A 60 8.22 -4.25 9.75
C ARG A 60 8.35 -5.29 8.64
N LYS A 61 9.55 -5.80 8.39
CA LYS A 61 9.80 -6.88 7.42
C LYS A 61 9.05 -8.15 7.81
N ASN A 62 9.14 -8.53 9.08
CA ASN A 62 8.46 -9.72 9.62
C ASN A 62 6.94 -9.55 9.56
N ASN A 63 6.43 -8.39 10.01
CA ASN A 63 5.01 -8.07 9.91
C ASN A 63 4.51 -8.06 8.45
N GLN A 64 5.33 -7.66 7.48
CA GLN A 64 4.94 -7.75 6.07
C GLN A 64 4.73 -9.20 5.62
N ALA A 65 5.59 -10.13 6.06
CA ALA A 65 5.45 -11.55 5.77
C ALA A 65 4.21 -12.15 6.47
N GLU A 66 4.04 -11.87 7.76
CA GLU A 66 2.88 -12.32 8.54
C GLU A 66 1.56 -11.78 7.94
N MET A 67 1.55 -10.52 7.50
CA MET A 67 0.39 -9.92 6.85
C MET A 67 0.02 -10.60 5.54
N LYS A 68 1.02 -11.04 4.75
CA LYS A 68 0.75 -11.83 3.53
C LYS A 68 0.15 -13.19 3.89
N ALA A 69 0.71 -13.86 4.90
CA ALA A 69 0.20 -15.15 5.36
C ALA A 69 -1.24 -15.05 5.89
N ILE A 70 -1.56 -14.03 6.70
CA ILE A 70 -2.91 -13.79 7.22
C ILE A 70 -3.90 -13.54 6.08
N LYS A 71 -3.52 -12.74 5.07
CA LYS A 71 -4.38 -12.49 3.91
C LYS A 71 -4.66 -13.76 3.13
N GLU A 72 -3.64 -14.59 2.90
CA GLU A 72 -3.80 -15.85 2.19
C GLU A 72 -4.66 -16.85 2.98
N ALA A 73 -4.39 -16.99 4.28
CA ALA A 73 -5.13 -17.88 5.17
C ALA A 73 -6.61 -17.50 5.30
N ASN A 74 -6.93 -16.20 5.18
CA ASN A 74 -8.30 -15.69 5.35
C ASN A 74 -8.95 -15.28 4.01
N LYS A 75 -8.39 -15.66 2.86
CA LYS A 75 -8.88 -15.19 1.54
C LYS A 75 -10.36 -15.48 1.27
N ASN A 76 -10.85 -16.59 1.81
CA ASN A 76 -12.23 -17.05 1.66
C ASN A 76 -13.10 -16.82 2.91
N ALA A 77 -12.53 -16.22 3.96
CA ALA A 77 -13.27 -15.91 5.18
C ALA A 77 -14.22 -14.72 4.96
N ASP A 78 -15.23 -14.58 5.83
CA ASP A 78 -16.11 -13.42 5.81
C ASP A 78 -15.36 -12.13 6.20
N LYS A 79 -15.98 -10.99 5.90
CA LYS A 79 -15.37 -9.67 6.11
C LYS A 79 -15.08 -9.37 7.59
N ALA A 80 -15.89 -9.88 8.52
CA ALA A 80 -15.68 -9.65 9.94
C ALA A 80 -14.44 -10.41 10.42
N THR A 81 -14.33 -11.69 10.04
CA THR A 81 -13.16 -12.53 10.35
C THR A 81 -11.87 -11.94 9.75
N GLN A 82 -11.90 -11.54 8.47
CA GLN A 82 -10.76 -10.88 7.84
C GLN A 82 -10.36 -9.60 8.60
N ARG A 83 -11.35 -8.77 8.97
CA ARG A 83 -11.09 -7.52 9.70
C ARG A 83 -10.48 -7.79 11.07
N GLU A 84 -10.99 -8.76 11.81
CA GLU A 84 -10.47 -9.13 13.12
C GLU A 84 -9.03 -9.63 13.04
N ALA A 85 -8.72 -10.53 12.09
CA ALA A 85 -7.37 -11.03 11.90
C ALA A 85 -6.37 -9.89 11.58
N MET A 86 -6.79 -8.93 10.75
CA MET A 86 -5.99 -7.75 10.42
C MET A 86 -5.81 -6.81 11.62
N LEU A 87 -6.83 -6.66 12.49
CA LEU A 87 -6.75 -5.85 13.70
C LEU A 87 -5.78 -6.46 14.72
N LYS A 88 -5.91 -7.76 14.99
CA LYS A 88 -5.00 -8.51 15.88
C LYS A 88 -3.54 -8.39 15.41
N GLN A 89 -3.30 -8.57 14.11
CA GLN A 89 -1.96 -8.40 13.56
C GLN A 89 -1.43 -6.98 13.71
N LYS A 90 -2.29 -5.98 13.51
CA LYS A 90 -1.92 -4.57 13.69
C LYS A 90 -1.59 -4.25 15.15
N GLU A 91 -2.28 -4.85 16.11
CA GLU A 91 -2.01 -4.70 17.54
C GLU A 91 -0.67 -5.33 17.91
N LYS A 92 -0.46 -6.60 17.55
CA LYS A 92 0.81 -7.31 17.72
C LYS A 92 2.00 -6.51 17.19
N ASN A 93 1.92 -6.01 15.96
CA ASN A 93 3.00 -5.21 15.38
C ASN A 93 3.22 -3.89 16.14
N ASN A 94 2.17 -3.24 16.65
CA ASN A 94 2.36 -2.02 17.45
C ASN A 94 3.04 -2.33 18.78
N GLU A 95 2.71 -3.44 19.43
CA GLU A 95 3.36 -3.87 20.67
C GLU A 95 4.84 -4.17 20.44
N GLN A 96 5.18 -4.86 19.35
CA GLN A 96 6.57 -5.11 18.95
C GLN A 96 7.34 -3.82 18.69
N ILE A 97 6.73 -2.82 18.05
CA ILE A 97 7.37 -1.51 17.89
C ILE A 97 7.54 -0.83 19.25
N LYS A 98 6.52 -0.83 20.11
CA LYS A 98 6.60 -0.20 21.44
C LYS A 98 7.68 -0.84 22.32
N SER A 99 7.95 -2.13 22.20
CA SER A 99 8.96 -2.80 23.03
C SER A 99 10.39 -2.29 22.79
N VAL A 100 10.66 -1.64 21.65
CA VAL A 100 11.97 -1.06 21.35
C VAL A 100 12.04 0.46 21.57
N LEU A 101 10.95 1.07 22.03
CA LEU A 101 10.86 2.50 22.32
C LEU A 101 11.01 2.77 23.83
N ASN A 102 11.56 3.93 24.18
CA ASN A 102 11.50 4.44 25.55
C ASN A 102 10.09 5.03 25.86
N GLU A 103 9.86 5.44 27.11
CA GLU A 103 8.53 5.93 27.55
C GLU A 103 8.06 7.16 26.78
N THR A 104 8.94 8.15 26.59
CA THR A 104 8.64 9.38 25.83
C THR A 104 8.26 9.06 24.39
N GLN A 105 9.02 8.17 23.74
CA GLN A 105 8.76 7.72 22.38
C GLN A 105 7.46 6.92 22.26
N LYS A 106 7.11 6.10 23.27
CA LYS A 106 5.82 5.37 23.28
C LYS A 106 4.64 6.33 23.30
N ALA A 107 4.71 7.39 24.11
CA ALA A 107 3.65 8.41 24.18
C ALA A 107 3.48 9.13 22.84
N GLU A 108 4.58 9.56 22.21
CA GLU A 108 4.52 10.19 20.89
C GLU A 108 4.05 9.21 19.80
N PHE A 109 4.44 7.94 19.88
CA PHE A 109 3.93 6.91 18.98
C PHE A 109 2.41 6.76 19.10
N ASP A 110 1.85 6.74 20.31
CA ASP A 110 0.41 6.68 20.51
C ASP A 110 -0.33 7.90 19.97
N LYS A 111 0.28 9.09 20.08
CA LYS A 111 -0.22 10.32 19.47
C LYS A 111 -0.23 10.25 17.95
N ILE A 112 0.88 9.85 17.32
CA ILE A 112 0.96 9.61 15.86
C ILE A 112 -0.17 8.66 15.41
N LYS A 113 -0.41 7.58 16.18
CA LYS A 113 -1.47 6.61 15.86
C LYS A 113 -2.87 7.22 15.98
N ALA A 114 -3.12 8.04 17.00
CA ALA A 114 -4.39 8.72 17.19
C ALA A 114 -4.67 9.71 16.07
N GLU A 115 -3.67 10.51 15.67
CA GLU A 115 -3.76 11.47 14.56
C GLU A 115 -4.09 10.76 13.25
N LYS A 116 -3.36 9.68 12.91
CA LYS A 116 -3.66 8.87 11.71
C LYS A 116 -5.08 8.29 11.74
N ARG A 117 -5.57 7.84 12.91
CA ARG A 117 -6.96 7.36 13.04
C ARG A 117 -7.96 8.49 12.78
N ALA A 118 -7.72 9.68 13.35
CA ALA A 118 -8.59 10.84 13.16
C ALA A 118 -8.61 11.31 11.70
N GLU A 119 -7.45 11.33 11.04
CA GLU A 119 -7.33 11.67 9.62
C GLU A 119 -8.14 10.72 8.73
N HIS A 120 -8.01 9.40 8.95
CA HIS A 120 -8.79 8.41 8.23
C HIS A 120 -10.30 8.55 8.47
N ALA A 121 -10.72 8.83 9.70
CA ALA A 121 -12.12 9.08 10.03
C ALA A 121 -12.65 10.36 9.35
N GLY A 122 -11.86 11.43 9.30
CA GLY A 122 -12.20 12.69 8.65
C GLY A 122 -12.35 12.56 7.13
N LYS A 123 -11.44 11.82 6.48
CA LYS A 123 -11.51 11.52 5.04
C LYS A 123 -12.76 10.69 4.69
N HIS A 124 -13.13 9.72 5.55
CA HIS A 124 -14.35 8.92 5.34
C HIS A 124 -15.64 9.75 5.40
N LYS A 125 -15.69 10.81 6.24
CA LYS A 125 -16.84 11.72 6.32
C LYS A 125 -16.97 12.65 5.11
N LYS A 126 -15.86 13.10 4.50
CA LYS A 126 -15.88 13.99 3.33
C LYS A 126 -16.28 13.29 2.03
N GLY A 127 -15.99 12.00 1.88
CA GLY A 127 -16.37 11.22 0.69
C GLY A 127 -17.82 10.73 0.65
N LYS A 128 -18.62 11.05 1.69
CA LYS A 128 -20.06 10.70 1.79
C LYS A 128 -20.98 11.92 1.63
N LYS A 129 -20.44 13.09 1.29
CA LYS A 129 -21.21 14.29 0.94
C LYS A 129 -21.41 14.40 -0.55
#